data_AF-A0A2J5PM09-F1
#
_entry.id   AF-A0A2J5PM09-F1
#
_cell.length_a   1.000
_cell.length_b   1.000
_cell.length_c   1.000
_cell.angle_alpha   90.00
_cell.angle_beta   90.00
_cell.angle_gamma   90.00
#
_symmetry.space_group_name_H-M   'P 1'
#
loop_
_entity.id
_entity.type
_entity.pdbx_description
1 polymer ?
#
loop_
_entity_poly.entity_id
_entity_poly.type
_entity_poly.pdbx_seq_one_letter_code
_entity_poly.pdbx_strand_id
1 'polypeptide(L)'
;TDGRTVKGITYYDHGETPGLGGEIENPNWRQQFVGKQVLDDKGMPALRIVKGGARPGDLHAVDGLSGATLTSNGVQHSFDFWMGKLGFGPFLQKVREGELNNG
;
A
#
# COMPACT_ATOMS: atom_id res chain seq x y z
N THR A 1 17.67 -1.97 -3.64
CA THR A 1 16.37 -1.67 -2.97
C THR A 1 15.91 -2.92 -2.23
N ASP A 2 15.08 -2.80 -1.18
CA ASP A 2 14.70 -3.93 -0.30
C ASP A 2 13.42 -4.67 -0.76
N GLY A 3 12.76 -4.23 -1.82
CA GLY A 3 11.57 -4.89 -2.37
C GLY A 3 10.38 -4.99 -1.39
N ARG A 4 10.35 -4.17 -0.33
CA ARG A 4 9.27 -4.15 0.69
C ARG A 4 8.87 -2.74 1.12
N THR A 5 9.84 -1.84 1.28
CA THR A 5 9.59 -0.51 1.85
C THR A 5 9.08 0.45 0.78
N VAL A 6 7.89 1.02 1.03
CA VAL A 6 7.27 1.99 0.13
C VAL A 6 7.99 3.33 0.21
N LYS A 7 8.33 3.89 -0.96
CA LYS A 7 8.94 5.22 -1.10
C LYS A 7 7.93 6.33 -1.36
N GLY A 8 6.75 5.99 -1.85
CA GLY A 8 5.66 6.91 -2.11
C GLY A 8 4.53 6.20 -2.86
N ILE A 9 3.36 6.83 -2.89
CA ILE A 9 2.21 6.40 -3.67
C ILE A 9 1.54 7.62 -4.29
N THR A 10 0.97 7.42 -5.48
CA THR A 10 0.03 8.37 -6.08
C THR A 10 -1.03 7.59 -6.84
N TYR A 11 -2.29 7.94 -6.63
CA TYR A 11 -3.35 7.58 -7.57
C TYR A 11 -3.31 8.60 -8.70
N TYR A 12 -3.38 8.14 -9.94
CA TYR A 12 -3.26 8.99 -11.13
C TYR A 12 -4.56 9.07 -11.93
N ASP A 13 -5.50 8.16 -11.67
CA ASP A 13 -6.82 8.11 -12.28
C ASP A 13 -7.80 7.46 -11.28
N HIS A 14 -8.93 8.11 -11.04
CA HIS A 14 -10.03 7.60 -10.21
C HIS A 14 -11.34 8.37 -10.48
N GLY A 15 -12.47 7.73 -10.14
CA GLY A 15 -13.81 8.33 -10.24
C GLY A 15 -14.51 8.57 -8.90
N GLU A 16 -13.78 8.45 -7.79
CA GLU A 16 -14.33 8.59 -6.44
C GLU A 16 -14.87 9.99 -6.14
N THR A 17 -15.83 10.09 -5.21
CA THR A 17 -16.42 11.38 -4.83
C THR A 17 -15.41 12.27 -4.10
N PRO A 18 -15.20 13.54 -4.54
CA PRO A 18 -14.33 14.49 -3.84
C PRO A 18 -14.75 14.70 -2.38
N GLY A 19 -13.77 14.74 -1.46
CA GLY A 19 -14.02 14.86 -0.01
C GLY A 19 -14.49 13.59 0.70
N LEU A 20 -14.67 12.48 -0.03
CA LEU A 20 -14.92 11.15 0.50
C LEU A 20 -13.82 10.18 0.02
N GLY A 21 -14.08 9.44 -1.05
CA GLY A 21 -13.12 8.51 -1.64
C GLY A 21 -11.99 9.22 -2.38
N GLY A 22 -12.24 10.43 -2.91
CA GLY A 22 -11.22 11.25 -3.56
C GLY A 22 -10.07 11.67 -2.63
N GLU A 23 -10.22 11.47 -1.32
CA GLU A 23 -9.14 11.67 -0.35
C GLU A 23 -7.94 10.73 -0.56
N ILE A 24 -8.01 9.75 -1.47
CA ILE A 24 -6.83 9.00 -1.94
C ILE A 24 -5.74 9.91 -2.56
N GLU A 25 -6.10 11.11 -3.04
CA GLU A 25 -5.14 12.10 -3.55
C GLU A 25 -4.54 12.98 -2.44
N ASN A 26 -5.14 12.99 -1.25
CA ASN A 26 -4.74 13.84 -0.14
C ASN A 26 -3.26 13.59 0.20
N PRO A 27 -2.38 14.62 0.12
CA PRO A 27 -0.96 14.46 0.40
C PRO A 27 -0.67 13.88 1.79
N ASN A 28 -1.47 14.23 2.80
CA ASN A 28 -1.30 13.72 4.16
C ASN A 28 -1.61 12.24 4.25
N TRP A 29 -2.65 11.77 3.55
CA TRP A 29 -2.99 10.35 3.50
C TRP A 29 -1.92 9.56 2.74
N ARG A 30 -1.49 10.04 1.57
CA ARG A 30 -0.43 9.40 0.77
C ARG A 30 0.90 9.33 1.53
N GLN A 31 1.24 10.36 2.31
CA GLN A 31 2.46 10.40 3.10
C GLN A 31 2.53 9.28 4.16
N GLN A 32 1.38 8.77 4.63
CA GLN A 32 1.34 7.67 5.60
C GLN A 32 1.93 6.37 5.06
N PHE A 33 1.96 6.19 3.73
CA PHE A 33 2.54 4.99 3.10
C PHE A 33 4.07 4.99 3.12
N VAL A 34 4.72 6.15 3.18
CA VAL A 34 6.18 6.23 3.11
C VAL A 34 6.79 5.54 4.32
N GLY A 35 7.69 4.58 4.07
CA GLY A 35 8.32 3.78 5.12
C GLY A 35 7.50 2.57 5.59
N LYS A 36 6.25 2.42 5.12
CA LYS A 36 5.46 1.20 5.37
C LYS A 36 5.98 0.03 4.54
N GLN A 37 5.66 -1.17 4.97
CA GLN A 37 6.04 -2.41 4.30
C GLN A 37 4.81 -3.10 3.72
N VAL A 38 4.84 -3.39 2.41
CA VAL A 38 3.72 -4.02 1.70
C VAL A 38 3.63 -5.53 1.86
N LEU A 39 4.74 -6.15 2.26
CA LEU A 39 4.89 -7.59 2.46
C LEU A 39 5.41 -7.88 3.87
N ASP A 40 5.02 -9.02 4.43
CA ASP A 40 5.59 -9.55 5.67
C ASP A 40 6.95 -10.24 5.43
N ASP A 41 7.51 -10.80 6.50
CA ASP A 41 8.77 -11.54 6.45
C ASP A 41 8.71 -12.79 5.57
N LYS A 42 7.51 -13.36 5.36
CA LYS A 42 7.26 -14.50 4.49
C LYS A 42 7.02 -14.09 3.03
N GLY A 43 7.02 -12.79 2.73
CA GLY A 43 6.76 -12.27 1.40
C GLY A 43 5.28 -12.31 1.00
N MET A 44 4.37 -12.35 1.96
CA MET A 44 2.91 -12.30 1.74
C MET A 44 2.39 -10.86 1.93
N PRO A 45 1.32 -10.45 1.21
CA PRO A 45 0.68 -9.15 1.42
C PRO A 45 0.35 -8.91 2.90
N ALA A 46 0.80 -7.77 3.42
CA ALA A 46 0.68 -7.45 4.84
C ALA A 46 0.06 -6.07 5.12
N LEU A 47 0.12 -5.15 4.14
CA LEU A 47 -0.41 -3.80 4.30
C LEU A 47 -1.92 -3.82 4.56
N ARG A 48 -2.37 -3.06 5.55
CA ARG A 48 -3.76 -2.92 5.95
C ARG A 48 -4.21 -1.48 5.88
N ILE A 49 -5.37 -1.26 5.27
CA ILE A 49 -6.10 0.00 5.32
C ILE A 49 -7.10 -0.08 6.47
N VAL A 50 -6.81 0.61 7.57
CA VAL A 50 -7.49 0.41 8.85
C VAL A 50 -8.59 1.43 9.06
N LYS A 51 -9.84 0.97 9.07
CA LYS A 51 -10.98 1.81 9.43
C LYS A 51 -10.79 2.38 10.84
N GLY A 52 -10.91 3.69 10.99
CA GLY A 52 -10.73 4.38 12.27
C GLY A 52 -9.28 4.71 12.63
N GLY A 53 -8.33 4.41 11.73
CA GLY A 53 -6.93 4.80 11.85
C GLY A 53 -6.01 3.66 12.26
N ALA A 54 -4.77 3.71 11.76
CA ALA A 54 -3.68 2.83 12.11
C ALA A 54 -3.07 3.19 13.47
N ARG A 55 -2.54 2.20 14.19
CA ARG A 55 -1.80 2.46 15.42
C ARG A 55 -0.46 3.12 15.09
N PRO A 56 0.01 4.08 15.91
CA PRO A 56 1.36 4.63 15.74
C PRO A 56 2.41 3.52 15.73
N GLY A 57 3.35 3.59 14.78
CA GLY A 57 4.43 2.61 14.64
C GLY A 57 4.06 1.31 13.94
N ASP A 58 2.79 1.06 13.59
CA ASP A 58 2.41 -0.13 12.82
C ASP A 58 2.96 -0.03 11.39
N LEU A 59 3.97 -0.84 11.08
CA LEU A 59 4.69 -0.84 9.80
C LEU A 59 3.84 -1.29 8.62
N HIS A 60 2.72 -1.96 8.89
CA HIS A 60 1.86 -2.54 7.88
C HIS A 60 0.45 -1.97 7.93
N ALA A 61 0.26 -0.78 8.50
CA ALA A 61 -1.06 -0.15 8.55
C ALA A 61 -1.01 1.32 8.13
N VAL A 62 -2.04 1.70 7.38
CA VAL A 62 -2.36 3.06 6.94
C VAL A 62 -3.81 3.35 7.30
N ASP A 63 -4.14 4.60 7.58
CA ASP A 63 -5.51 4.99 7.89
C ASP A 63 -6.46 4.71 6.72
N GLY A 64 -7.66 4.20 7.02
CA GLY A 64 -8.77 4.22 6.10
C GLY A 64 -9.35 5.62 5.93
N LEU A 65 -10.01 5.86 4.80
CA LEU A 65 -10.66 7.13 4.50
C LEU A 65 -11.98 7.25 5.29
N SER A 66 -12.10 8.32 6.07
CA SER A 66 -13.31 8.59 6.87
C SER A 66 -14.52 8.77 5.95
N GLY A 67 -15.63 8.10 6.25
CA GLY A 67 -16.84 8.13 5.41
C GLY A 67 -16.74 7.39 4.07
N ALA A 68 -15.55 6.90 3.68
CA ALA A 68 -15.31 6.25 2.39
C ALA A 68 -14.75 4.82 2.57
N THR A 69 -15.51 3.99 3.28
CA THR A 69 -15.12 2.59 3.56
C THR A 69 -15.01 1.75 2.28
N LEU A 70 -15.87 1.98 1.28
CA LEU A 70 -15.80 1.24 0.01
C LEU A 70 -14.52 1.53 -0.77
N THR A 71 -14.13 2.81 -0.88
CA THR A 71 -12.86 3.22 -1.47
C THR A 71 -11.69 2.60 -0.70
N SER A 72 -11.72 2.67 0.63
CA SER A 72 -10.71 2.06 1.50
C SER A 72 -10.55 0.55 1.27
N ASN A 73 -11.66 -0.16 1.08
CA ASN A 73 -11.65 -1.59 0.74
C ASN A 73 -11.07 -1.83 -0.67
N GLY A 74 -11.37 -0.96 -1.63
CA GLY A 74 -10.78 -1.02 -2.98
C GLY A 74 -9.26 -0.85 -2.96
N VAL A 75 -8.75 0.09 -2.15
CA VAL A 75 -7.31 0.26 -1.90
C VAL A 75 -6.73 -1.01 -1.28
N GLN A 76 -7.36 -1.56 -0.22
CA GLN A 76 -6.93 -2.81 0.41
C GLN A 76 -6.80 -3.95 -0.61
N HIS A 77 -7.87 -4.20 -1.38
CA HIS A 77 -7.88 -5.28 -2.38
C HIS A 77 -6.83 -5.09 -3.47
N SER A 78 -6.54 -3.83 -3.83
CA SER A 78 -5.47 -3.53 -4.80
C SER A 78 -4.12 -4.02 -4.29
N PHE A 79 -3.79 -3.76 -3.03
CA PHE A 79 -2.54 -4.25 -2.43
C PHE A 79 -2.56 -5.77 -2.23
N ASP A 80 -3.66 -6.34 -1.74
CA ASP A 80 -3.78 -7.79 -1.55
C ASP A 80 -3.52 -8.56 -2.85
N PHE A 81 -4.09 -8.08 -3.97
CA PHE A 81 -3.91 -8.69 -5.27
C PHE A 81 -2.52 -8.45 -5.84
N TRP A 82 -2.12 -7.17 -5.99
CA TRP A 82 -0.90 -6.82 -6.70
C TRP A 82 0.36 -7.20 -5.95
N MET A 83 0.33 -7.28 -4.62
CA MET A 83 1.48 -7.77 -3.84
C MET A 83 1.46 -9.29 -3.69
N GLY A 84 0.37 -9.95 -4.08
CA GLY A 84 0.21 -11.39 -4.03
C GLY A 84 0.95 -12.14 -5.14
N LYS A 85 0.76 -13.47 -5.15
CA LYS A 85 1.43 -14.40 -6.07
C LYS A 85 1.09 -14.17 -7.55
N LEU A 86 -0.09 -13.60 -7.83
CA LEU A 86 -0.56 -13.32 -9.19
C LEU A 86 -0.18 -11.91 -9.69
N GLY A 87 0.38 -11.07 -8.82
CA GLY A 87 0.87 -9.74 -9.15
C GLY A 87 2.40 -9.66 -9.12
N PHE A 88 2.91 -8.63 -8.48
CA PHE A 88 4.33 -8.35 -8.30
C PHE A 88 5.02 -9.18 -7.21
N GLY A 89 4.31 -10.00 -6.43
CA GLY A 89 4.90 -10.81 -5.36
C GLY A 89 6.17 -11.58 -5.79
N PRO A 90 6.12 -12.37 -6.88
CA PRO A 90 7.30 -13.08 -7.40
C PRO A 90 8.42 -12.14 -7.88
N PHE A 91 8.08 -11.01 -8.49
CA PHE A 91 9.07 -10.01 -8.90
C PHE A 91 9.77 -9.39 -7.69
N LEU A 92 9.01 -8.96 -6.68
CA LEU A 92 9.55 -8.36 -5.46
C LEU A 92 10.41 -9.35 -4.66
N GLN A 93 10.15 -10.66 -4.78
CA GLN A 93 11.05 -11.68 -4.24
C GLN A 93 12.44 -11.62 -4.87
N LYS A 94 12.52 -11.61 -6.20
CA LYS A 94 13.79 -11.47 -6.93
C LYS A 94 14.53 -10.18 -6.57
N VAL A 95 13.79 -9.09 -6.40
CA VAL A 95 14.34 -7.81 -5.94
C VAL A 95 14.99 -7.95 -4.56
N ARG A 96 14.34 -8.64 -3.60
CA ARG A 96 14.89 -8.92 -2.26
C ARG A 96 16.14 -9.79 -2.32
N GLU A 97 16.21 -10.69 -3.29
CA GLU A 97 17.35 -11.58 -3.53
C GLU A 97 18.52 -10.87 -4.24
N GLY A 98 18.36 -9.58 -4.59
CA GLY A 98 19.44 -8.73 -5.06
C GLY A 98 19.56 -8.60 -6.58
N GLU A 99 18.59 -9.09 -7.35
CA GLU A 99 18.67 -9.11 -8.83
C GLU A 99 18.73 -7.70 -9.48
N LEU A 100 18.30 -6.64 -8.77
CA LEU A 100 18.36 -5.27 -9.29
C LEU A 100 19.70 -4.55 -9.06
N ASN A 101 20.69 -5.20 -8.44
CA ASN A 101 22.03 -4.60 -8.23
C ASN A 101 23.05 -5.00 -9.31
N ASN A 102 22.62 -5.76 -10.33
CA ASN A 102 23.47 -6.29 -11.40
C ASN A 102 23.29 -5.56 -12.75
N GLY A 103 22.79 -4.32 -12.73
CA GLY A 103 22.56 -3.49 -13.92
C GLY A 103 23.57 -2.36 -14.05
#